data_AF-A0A2N2CCP3-F1
#
_entry.id   AF-A0A2N2CCP3-F1
#
_cell.length_a   1.000
_cell.length_b   1.000
_cell.length_c   1.000
_cell.angle_alpha   90.00
_cell.angle_beta   90.00
_cell.angle_gamma   90.00
#
_symmetry.space_group_name_H-M   'P 1'
#
loop_
_entity.id
_entity.type
_entity.pdbx_description
1 polymer ?
#
loop_
_entity_poly.entity_id
_entity_poly.type
_entity_poly.pdbx_seq_one_letter_code
_entity_poly.pdbx_strand_id
1 'polypeptide(L)' 'MNTIELTGEMFIMLLPLVAIQLGLTIYCVIKIMKEGVENLNKWAWIAICIFLNLIGPITFLIVGRKRDI' A
#
# COMPACT_ATOMS: atom_id res chain seq x y z
N MET A 1 -4.75 -37.69 -5.93
CA MET A 1 -3.71 -36.70 -6.28
C MET A 1 -4.44 -35.40 -6.58
N ASN A 2 -4.71 -34.58 -5.56
CA ASN A 2 -5.47 -33.32 -5.71
C ASN A 2 -4.64 -32.14 -5.19
N THR A 3 -3.41 -32.02 -5.68
CA THR A 3 -2.49 -30.95 -5.29
C THR A 3 -2.79 -29.61 -5.97
N ILE A 4 -3.67 -29.60 -6.98
CA ILE A 4 -3.93 -28.41 -7.82
C ILE A 4 -5.22 -27.67 -7.41
N GLU A 5 -6.23 -28.40 -6.91
CA GLU A 5 -7.54 -27.82 -6.54
C GLU A 5 -7.45 -26.91 -5.30
N LEU A 6 -6.54 -27.20 -4.37
CA LEU A 6 -6.29 -26.38 -3.18
C LEU A 6 -5.69 -25.00 -3.48
N THR A 7 -5.09 -24.79 -4.65
CA THR A 7 -4.36 -23.55 -4.96
C THR A 7 -5.25 -22.48 -5.59
N GLY A 8 -6.23 -22.88 -6.40
CA GLY A 8 -7.10 -21.95 -7.14
C GLY A 8 -8.10 -21.21 -6.25
N GLU A 9 -8.76 -21.91 -5.34
CA GLU A 9 -9.81 -21.33 -4.48
C GLU A 9 -9.23 -20.35 -3.44
N MET A 10 -8.07 -20.67 -2.85
CA MET A 10 -7.37 -19.76 -1.95
C MET A 10 -6.95 -18.46 -2.65
N PHE A 11 -6.52 -18.55 -3.90
CA PHE A 11 -6.07 -17.38 -4.67
C PHE A 11 -7.21 -16.39 -4.93
N ILE A 12 -8.40 -16.90 -5.23
CA ILE A 12 -9.61 -16.09 -5.46
C ILE A 12 -10.06 -15.37 -4.20
N MET A 13 -9.89 -15.98 -3.03
CA MET A 13 -10.22 -15.38 -1.74
C MET A 13 -9.19 -14.31 -1.31
N LEU A 14 -7.92 -14.47 -1.69
CA LEU A 14 -6.85 -13.49 -1.43
C LEU A 14 -6.85 -12.31 -2.41
N LEU A 15 -7.40 -12.50 -3.61
CA LEU A 15 -7.50 -11.47 -4.66
C LEU A 15 -8.00 -10.10 -4.15
N PRO A 16 -9.13 -9.99 -3.42
CA PRO A 16 -9.62 -8.70 -2.93
C PRO A 16 -8.66 -8.03 -1.95
N LEU A 17 -8.02 -8.81 -1.06
CA LEU A 17 -7.07 -8.27 -0.09
C LEU A 17 -5.84 -7.68 -0.79
N VAL A 18 -5.29 -8.41 -1.75
CA VAL A 18 -4.16 -7.96 -2.56
C VAL A 18 -4.53 -6.74 -3.41
N ALA A 19 -5.73 -6.72 -4.00
CA ALA A 19 -6.21 -5.60 -4.81
C ALA A 19 -6.34 -4.31 -3.98
N ILE A 20 -6.93 -4.39 -2.78
CA ILE A 20 -7.04 -3.25 -1.87
C ILE A 20 -5.65 -2.77 -1.45
N GLN A 21 -4.77 -3.71 -1.10
CA GLN A 21 -3.43 -3.36 -0.64
C GLN A 21 -2.62 -2.66 -1.74
N LEU A 22 -2.59 -3.21 -2.96
CA LEU A 22 -1.91 -2.59 -4.09
C LEU A 22 -2.53 -1.24 -4.46
N GLY A 23 -3.87 -1.15 -4.48
CA GLY A 23 -4.57 0.10 -4.74
C GLY A 23 -4.21 1.19 -3.73
N LEU A 24 -4.14 0.85 -2.44
CA LEU A 24 -3.76 1.77 -1.38
C LEU A 24 -2.31 2.22 -1.49
N THR A 25 -1.37 1.31 -1.75
CA THR A 25 0.04 1.65 -1.96
C THR A 25 0.20 2.57 -3.16
N ILE A 26 -0.42 2.26 -4.30
CA ILE A 26 -0.37 3.10 -5.51
C ILE A 26 -0.96 4.49 -5.23
N TYR A 27 -2.12 4.55 -4.57
CA TYR A 27 -2.76 5.81 -4.20
C TYR A 27 -1.82 6.67 -3.35
N CYS A 28 -1.17 6.08 -2.33
CA CYS A 28 -0.23 6.79 -1.47
C CYS A 28 0.99 7.28 -2.25
N VAL A 29 1.58 6.46 -3.12
CA VAL A 29 2.72 6.86 -3.95
C VAL A 29 2.35 8.02 -4.88
N ILE A 30 1.20 7.96 -5.56
CA ILE A 30 0.72 9.07 -6.40
C ILE A 30 0.55 10.34 -5.58
N LYS A 31 -0.02 10.21 -4.38
CA LYS A 31 -0.24 11.34 -3.47
C LYS A 31 1.08 11.96 -2.99
N ILE A 32 2.05 11.15 -2.60
CA ILE A 32 3.42 11.58 -2.25
C ILE A 32 4.06 12.38 -3.38
N MET A 33 3.88 11.93 -4.63
CA MET A 33 4.45 12.60 -5.80
C MET A 33 3.75 13.92 -6.13
N LYS A 34 2.43 13.99 -5.96
CA LYS A 34 1.61 15.17 -6.27
C LYS A 34 1.64 16.25 -5.19
N GLU A 35 1.34 15.87 -3.95
CA GLU A 35 1.13 16.81 -2.83
C GLU A 35 2.41 16.99 -2.00
N GLY A 36 3.34 16.05 -2.10
CA GLY A 36 4.53 16.01 -1.27
C GLY A 36 4.27 15.37 0.10
N VAL A 37 5.18 15.62 1.03
CA VAL A 37 5.29 14.93 2.33
C VAL A 37 5.70 15.94 3.40
N GLU A 38 5.26 15.75 4.64
CA GLU A 38 5.55 16.69 5.75
C GLU A 38 6.77 16.28 6.59
N ASN A 39 6.82 15.02 7.06
CA ASN A 39 7.76 14.61 8.12
C ASN A 39 9.09 13.99 7.64
N LEU A 40 9.14 13.39 6.45
CA LEU A 40 10.34 12.72 5.90
C LEU A 40 10.46 13.00 4.41
N ASN A 41 11.58 12.62 3.80
CA ASN A 41 11.76 12.71 2.36
C ASN A 41 10.78 11.79 1.60
N LYS A 42 10.44 12.19 0.36
CA LYS A 42 9.50 11.50 -0.54
C LYS A 42 9.88 10.03 -0.74
N TRP A 43 11.17 9.78 -0.96
CA TRP A 43 11.72 8.44 -1.17
C TRP A 43 11.59 7.52 0.05
N ALA A 44 11.74 8.08 1.26
CA ALA A 44 11.58 7.31 2.49
C ALA A 44 10.12 6.87 2.66
N TRP A 45 9.16 7.75 2.38
CA TRP A 45 7.74 7.39 2.45
C TRP A 45 7.33 6.37 1.38
N ILE A 46 7.87 6.45 0.17
CA ILE A 46 7.66 5.44 -0.87
C ILE A 46 8.18 4.08 -0.41
N ALA A 47 9.40 4.02 0.15
CA ALA A 47 9.95 2.79 0.70
C ALA A 47 9.06 2.23 1.82
N ILE A 48 8.63 3.07 2.77
CA ILE A 48 7.73 2.67 3.85
C ILE A 48 6.42 2.07 3.29
N CYS A 49 5.81 2.70 2.29
CA CYS A 49 4.55 2.23 1.69
C CYS A 49 4.69 0.88 0.95
N ILE A 50 5.88 0.55 0.47
CA ILE A 50 6.16 -0.69 -0.26
C ILE A 50 6.58 -1.81 0.70
N PHE A 51 7.49 -1.53 1.64
CA PHE A 51 8.08 -2.56 2.51
C PHE A 51 7.21 -2.93 3.71
N LEU A 52 6.39 -2.01 4.23
CA LEU A 52 5.55 -2.26 5.40
C LEU A 52 4.12 -2.72 5.05
N ASN A 53 3.88 -3.21 3.83
CA ASN A 53 2.59 -3.73 3.37
C ASN A 53 1.44 -2.74 3.65
N LEU A 54 0.39 -3.12 4.37
CA LEU A 54 -0.72 -2.24 4.75
C LEU A 54 -0.33 -1.17 5.77
N ILE A 55 0.63 -1.46 6.65
CA ILE A 55 1.03 -0.54 7.74
C ILE A 55 1.68 0.71 7.16
N GLY A 56 2.50 0.58 6.13
CA GLY A 56 3.21 1.71 5.51
C GLY A 56 2.29 2.80 4.95
N PRO A 57 1.39 2.46 4.01
CA PRO A 57 0.40 3.38 3.44
C PRO A 57 -0.52 3.98 4.50
N ILE A 58 -0.97 3.20 5.49
CA ILE A 58 -1.80 3.69 6.59
C ILE A 58 -1.03 4.75 7.41
N THR A 59 0.22 4.46 7.75
CA THR A 59 1.08 5.40 8.49
C THR A 59 1.33 6.68 7.69
N PHE A 60 1.54 6.57 6.38
CA PHE A 60 1.66 7.73 5.50
C PHE A 60 0.39 8.59 5.53
N LEU A 61 -0.80 7.99 5.43
CA LEU A 61 -2.06 8.73 5.42
C LEU A 61 -2.33 9.50 6.72
N ILE A 62 -1.87 8.97 7.85
CA ILE A 62 -2.09 9.58 9.18
C ILE A 62 -1.03 10.65 9.47
N VAL A 63 0.26 10.34 9.23
CA VAL A 63 1.40 11.12 9.72
C VAL A 63 2.24 11.72 8.59
N GLY A 64 2.36 11.03 7.45
CA GLY A 64 3.23 11.46 6.35
C GLY A 64 2.61 12.48 5.39
N ARG A 65 1.28 12.48 5.30
CA ARG A 65 0.50 13.31 4.37
C ARG A 65 0.64 14.78 4.72
N LYS A 66 1.04 15.58 3.73
CA LYS A 66 1.01 17.03 3.79
C LYS A 66 -0.43 17.51 3.99
N ARG A 67 -0.72 18.16 5.11
CA ARG A 67 -2.01 18.79 5.39
C ARG A 67 -2.05 20.12 4.67
N ASP A 68 -3.06 20.30 3.83
CA ASP A 68 -3.42 21.60 3.30
C ASP A 68 -4.10 22.35 4.46
N ILE A 69 -3.37 23.27 5.10
CA ILE A 69 -3.87 24.15 6.17
C ILE A 69 -4.25 25.48 5.52
#